data_AF-A0A931TR63-F1
#
_entry.id   AF-A0A931TR63-F1
#
_cell.length_a   1.000
_cell.length_b   1.000
_cell.length_c   1.000
_cell.angle_alpha   90.00
_cell.angle_beta   90.00
_cell.angle_gamma   90.00
#
_symmetry.space_group_name_H-M   'P 1'
#
loop_
_entity.id
_entity.type
_entity.pdbx_description
1 polymer ?
#
loop_
_entity_poly.entity_id
_entity_poly.type
_entity_poly.pdbx_seq_one_letter_code
_entity_poly.pdbx_strand_id
1 'polypeptide(L)'
;MIKVKKIIDVKPYLITCEFNDGLIKTIDIKGLLNAHKHLQGIEKLYDESCFKKVYIGKFGEIVWDNIINTFQNGEENIWNYDISPEFAYNLPDIKDEKKSL
;
A
#
# COMPACT_ATOMS: atom_id res chain seq x y z
N MET A 1 9.60 15.75 7.07
CA MET A 1 9.46 14.34 6.68
C MET A 1 7.99 14.08 6.40
N ILE A 2 7.68 13.48 5.25
CA ILE A 2 6.30 13.22 4.84
C ILE A 2 5.80 11.99 5.59
N LYS A 3 4.51 11.97 5.93
CA LYS A 3 3.86 10.84 6.60
C LYS A 3 2.44 10.68 6.08
N VAL A 4 1.98 9.44 5.90
CA VAL A 4 0.54 9.18 5.84
C VAL A 4 -0.02 9.35 7.25
N LYS A 5 -1.01 10.24 7.36
CA LYS A 5 -1.65 10.61 8.62
C LYS A 5 -2.98 9.87 8.80
N LYS A 6 -3.70 9.61 7.70
CA LYS A 6 -5.00 8.94 7.74
C LYS A 6 -5.24 8.16 6.44
N ILE A 7 -5.76 6.94 6.56
CA ILE A 7 -6.36 6.21 5.44
C ILE A 7 -7.86 6.54 5.46
N ILE A 8 -8.35 7.08 4.35
CA ILE A 8 -9.72 7.57 4.19
C ILE A 8 -10.60 6.50 3.57
N ASP A 9 -10.11 5.81 2.53
CA ASP A 9 -10.84 4.78 1.81
C ASP A 9 -9.88 3.75 1.22
N VAL A 10 -10.35 2.51 1.09
CA VAL A 10 -9.59 1.38 0.55
C VAL A 10 -10.48 0.59 -0.40
N LYS A 11 -10.18 0.68 -1.69
CA LYS A 11 -10.78 -0.13 -2.76
C LYS A 11 -9.71 -1.08 -3.31
N PRO A 12 -10.06 -2.13 -4.08
CA PRO A 12 -9.05 -3.00 -4.70
C PRO A 12 -7.96 -2.19 -5.42
N TYR A 13 -6.71 -2.32 -4.93
CA TYR A 13 -5.50 -1.63 -5.41
C TYR A 13 -5.45 -0.10 -5.24
N LEU A 14 -6.52 0.52 -4.74
CA LEU A 14 -6.60 1.97 -4.57
C LEU A 14 -6.66 2.32 -3.08
N ILE A 15 -5.82 3.27 -2.68
CA ILE A 15 -5.79 3.76 -1.29
C ILE A 15 -5.94 5.27 -1.31
N THR A 16 -7.01 5.76 -0.71
CA THR A 16 -7.20 7.19 -0.47
C THR A 16 -6.62 7.53 0.89
N CYS A 17 -5.66 8.45 0.95
CA CYS A 17 -4.99 8.82 2.18
C CYS A 17 -4.72 10.32 2.29
N GLU A 18 -4.66 10.80 3.53
CA GLU A 18 -4.27 12.17 3.91
C GLU A 18 -2.82 12.14 4.39
N PHE A 19 -1.98 13.02 3.86
CA PHE A 19 -0.61 13.24 4.31
C PHE A 19 -0.55 14.30 5.42
N ASN A 20 0.57 14.35 6.13
CA ASN A 20 0.78 15.27 7.25
C ASN A 20 0.85 16.76 6.87
N ASP A 21 1.00 17.09 5.58
CA ASP A 21 0.89 18.44 5.04
C ASP A 21 -0.56 18.82 4.65
N GLY A 22 -1.52 17.90 4.84
CA GLY A 22 -2.94 18.08 4.50
C GLY A 22 -3.30 17.68 3.08
N LEU A 23 -2.34 17.22 2.26
CA LEU A 23 -2.62 16.72 0.92
C LEU A 23 -3.42 15.42 1.01
N ILE A 24 -4.50 15.30 0.23
CA ILE A 24 -5.27 14.07 0.09
C ILE A 24 -5.05 13.53 -1.32
N LYS A 25 -4.73 12.23 -1.42
CA LYS A 25 -4.54 11.55 -2.71
C LYS A 25 -5.18 10.18 -2.69
N THR A 26 -5.67 9.76 -3.85
CA THR A 26 -5.97 8.35 -4.14
C THR A 26 -4.82 7.79 -4.98
N ILE A 27 -4.10 6.80 -4.45
CA ILE A 27 -2.99 6.16 -5.14
C ILE A 27 -3.40 4.79 -5.68
N ASP A 28 -3.05 4.49 -6.93
CA ASP A 28 -3.13 3.14 -7.51
C ASP A 28 -1.78 2.44 -7.34
N ILE A 29 -1.78 1.34 -6.58
CA ILE A 29 -0.58 0.55 -6.32
C ILE A 29 -0.54 -0.76 -7.12
N LYS A 30 -1.49 -1.02 -8.01
CA LYS A 30 -1.50 -2.24 -8.84
C LYS A 30 -0.23 -2.39 -9.66
N GLY A 31 0.25 -1.29 -10.25
CA GLY A 31 1.51 -1.28 -11.01
C GLY A 31 2.72 -1.66 -10.14
N LEU A 32 2.75 -1.18 -8.90
CA LEU A 32 3.79 -1.51 -7.92
C LEU A 32 3.76 -2.99 -7.54
N LEU A 33 2.58 -3.53 -7.19
CA LEU A 33 2.44 -4.95 -6.86
C LEU A 33 2.87 -5.85 -8.02
N ASN A 34 2.56 -5.47 -9.26
CA ASN A 34 3.00 -6.19 -10.45
C ASN A 34 4.53 -6.16 -10.65
N ALA A 35 5.18 -5.02 -10.37
CA ALA A 35 6.63 -4.91 -10.42
C ALA A 35 7.30 -5.80 -9.36
N HIS A 36 6.63 -5.98 -8.22
CA HIS A 36 7.07 -6.80 -7.10
C HIS A 36 6.55 -8.25 -7.14
N LYS A 37 5.96 -8.71 -8.26
CA LYS A 37 5.43 -10.10 -8.40
C LYS A 37 6.45 -11.22 -8.16
N HIS A 38 7.74 -10.87 -8.15
CA HIS A 38 8.83 -11.80 -7.86
C HIS A 38 9.03 -12.03 -6.35
N LEU A 39 8.44 -11.19 -5.49
CA LEU A 39 8.45 -11.38 -4.05
C LEU A 39 7.41 -12.43 -3.66
N GLN A 40 7.85 -13.52 -3.03
CA GLN A 40 6.96 -14.57 -2.59
C GLN A 40 5.98 -14.05 -1.53
N GLY A 41 4.68 -14.32 -1.70
CA GLY A 41 3.62 -13.88 -0.79
C GLY A 41 2.93 -12.58 -1.21
N ILE A 42 3.49 -11.82 -2.17
CA ILE A 42 2.87 -10.59 -2.68
C ILE A 42 1.49 -10.84 -3.30
N GLU A 43 1.24 -12.05 -3.82
CA GLU A 43 -0.03 -12.47 -4.39
C GLU A 43 -1.18 -12.43 -3.39
N LYS A 44 -0.90 -12.47 -2.07
CA LYS A 44 -1.91 -12.27 -1.03
C LYS A 44 -2.60 -10.92 -1.17
N LEU A 45 -1.88 -9.88 -1.62
CA LEU A 45 -2.44 -8.54 -1.81
C LEU A 45 -3.35 -8.42 -3.05
N TYR A 46 -3.48 -9.47 -3.86
CA TYR A 46 -4.50 -9.55 -4.91
C TYR A 46 -5.87 -9.96 -4.36
N ASP A 47 -5.90 -10.56 -3.17
CA ASP A 47 -7.14 -10.82 -2.45
C ASP A 47 -7.64 -9.54 -1.75
N GLU A 48 -8.90 -9.19 -2.01
CA GLU A 48 -9.50 -7.96 -1.48
C GLU A 48 -9.57 -7.96 0.05
N SER A 49 -9.82 -9.12 0.66
CA SER A 49 -9.93 -9.21 2.12
C SER A 49 -8.58 -9.00 2.81
N CYS A 50 -7.49 -9.44 2.18
CA CYS A 50 -6.13 -9.18 2.62
C CYS A 50 -5.76 -7.71 2.38
N PHE A 51 -6.03 -7.18 1.18
CA PHE A 51 -5.71 -5.80 0.81
C PHE A 51 -6.37 -4.78 1.74
N LYS A 52 -7.61 -5.02 2.18
CA LYS A 52 -8.34 -4.13 3.10
C LYS A 52 -7.78 -4.08 4.53
N LYS A 53 -6.85 -4.98 4.90
CA LYS A 53 -6.19 -4.96 6.23
C LYS A 53 -5.08 -3.93 6.34
N VAL A 54 -4.89 -3.10 5.31
CA VAL A 54 -3.91 -2.03 5.30
C VAL A 54 -4.07 -1.10 6.51
N TYR A 55 -2.95 -0.69 7.10
CA TYR A 55 -2.92 0.27 8.20
C TYR A 55 -1.72 1.22 8.06
N ILE A 56 -1.68 2.23 8.93
CA ILE A 56 -0.56 3.19 8.99
C ILE A 56 0.45 2.71 10.02
N GLY A 57 1.68 2.46 9.58
CA GLY A 57 2.80 2.08 10.42
C GLY A 57 3.32 3.22 11.31
N LYS A 58 4.26 2.90 12.20
CA LYS A 58 4.75 3.83 13.23
C LYS A 58 5.47 5.06 12.68
N PHE A 59 5.99 4.99 11.46
CA PHE A 59 6.66 6.09 10.77
C PHE A 59 5.76 6.81 9.76
N GLY A 60 4.49 6.40 9.62
CA GLY A 60 3.53 6.96 8.67
C GLY A 60 3.50 6.23 7.32
N GLU A 61 4.13 5.08 7.22
CA GLU A 61 4.15 4.18 6.06
C GLU A 61 2.82 3.43 5.93
N ILE A 62 2.48 2.98 4.72
CA ILE A 62 1.31 2.13 4.46
C ILE A 62 1.75 0.68 4.63
N VAL A 63 1.10 -0.11 5.49
CA VAL A 63 1.58 -1.45 5.88
C VAL A 63 0.50 -2.51 5.73
N TRP A 64 0.93 -3.71 5.32
CA TRP A 64 0.22 -4.97 5.48
C TRP A 64 1.09 -5.96 6.25
N ASP A 65 0.51 -6.62 7.24
CA ASP A 65 1.25 -7.58 8.05
C ASP A 65 1.39 -8.94 7.36
N ASN A 66 2.53 -9.60 7.59
CA ASN A 66 2.76 -11.01 7.25
C ASN A 66 2.55 -11.38 5.76
N ILE A 67 3.01 -10.51 4.86
CA ILE A 67 2.82 -10.69 3.42
C ILE A 67 3.97 -11.47 2.81
N ILE A 68 5.20 -10.97 2.97
CA ILE A 68 6.36 -11.43 2.20
C ILE A 68 7.02 -12.60 2.90
N ASN A 69 7.07 -13.76 2.23
CA ASN A 69 7.75 -14.94 2.73
C ASN A 69 9.17 -14.99 2.15
N THR A 70 10.15 -15.26 3.00
CA THR A 70 11.56 -15.42 2.60
C THR A 70 12.12 -16.68 3.24
N PHE A 71 13.01 -17.36 2.53
CA PHE A 71 13.73 -18.51 3.06
C PHE A 71 15.20 -18.15 3.19
N GLN A 72 15.71 -18.12 4.42
CA GLN A 72 17.11 -17.88 4.70
C GLN A 72 17.63 -18.98 5.62
N ASN A 73 18.75 -19.61 5.25
CA ASN A 73 19.41 -20.68 6.02
C ASN A 73 18.49 -21.86 6.42
N GLY A 74 17.47 -22.16 5.60
CA GLY A 74 16.51 -23.24 5.87
C GLY A 74 15.34 -22.84 6.76
N GLU A 75 15.24 -21.58 7.17
CA GLU A 75 14.15 -21.03 7.99
C GLU A 75 13.24 -20.11 7.17
N GLU A 76 11.92 -20.28 7.34
CA GLU A 76 10.93 -19.37 6.78
C GLU A 76 10.77 -18.14 7.68
N ASN A 77 10.95 -16.97 7.08
CA ASN A 77 10.75 -15.67 7.72
C ASN A 77 9.63 -14.92 6.98
N ILE A 78 8.64 -14.43 7.72
CA ILE A 78 7.52 -13.67 7.16
C ILE A 78 7.67 -12.21 7.56
N TRP A 79 7.61 -11.33 6.57
CA TRP A 79 7.78 -9.89 6.71
C TRP A 79 6.51 -9.14 6.35
N ASN A 80 6.37 -7.96 6.92
CA ASN A 80 5.37 -6.99 6.50
C ASN A 80 5.74 -6.46 5.11
N TYR A 81 4.70 -6.12 4.33
CA TYR A 81 4.88 -5.34 3.12
C TYR A 81 4.50 -3.90 3.43
N ASP A 82 5.42 -2.97 3.18
CA ASP A 82 5.18 -1.55 3.41
C ASP A 82 5.51 -0.69 2.20
N ILE A 83 4.88 0.48 2.15
CA ILE A 83 5.16 1.54 1.18
C ILE A 83 5.54 2.79 1.97
N SER A 84 6.77 3.25 1.74
CA SER A 84 7.25 4.48 2.38
C SER A 84 6.36 5.68 2.06
N PRO A 85 6.17 6.61 3.02
CA PRO A 85 5.36 7.80 2.80
C PRO A 85 5.84 8.63 1.60
N GLU A 86 7.14 8.76 1.42
CA GLU A 86 7.75 9.52 0.33
C GLU A 86 7.44 8.89 -1.04
N PHE A 87 7.45 7.57 -1.14
CA PHE A 87 7.07 6.89 -2.37
C PHE A 87 5.58 7.10 -2.68
N ALA A 88 4.71 6.88 -1.68
CA ALA A 88 3.27 7.11 -1.81
C ALA A 88 2.95 8.56 -2.19
N TYR A 89 3.66 9.54 -1.63
CA TYR A 89 3.51 10.95 -1.94
C TYR A 89 3.82 11.28 -3.40
N ASN A 90 4.79 10.58 -4.02
CA ASN A 90 5.21 10.80 -5.40
C ASN A 90 4.39 10.01 -6.44
N LEU A 91 3.55 9.05 -6.03
CA LEU A 91 2.66 8.36 -6.96
C LEU A 91 1.64 9.33 -7.57
N PRO A 92 1.16 9.12 -8.81
CA PRO A 92 0.10 9.95 -9.37
C PRO A 92 -1.16 9.94 -8.51
N ASP A 93 -1.79 11.11 -8.36
CA ASP A 93 -3.13 11.19 -7.77
C ASP A 93 -4.17 10.73 -8.80
N ILE A 94 -4.86 9.64 -8.51
CA ILE A 94 -5.97 9.17 -9.32
C ILE A 94 -7.19 9.96 -8.92
N LYS A 95 -7.50 10.99 -9.69
CA LYS A 95 -8.80 11.65 -9.58
C LYS A 95 -9.83 10.68 -10.11
N ASP A 96 -10.73 10.20 -9.24
CA ASP A 96 -11.97 9.57 -9.69
C ASP A 96 -12.59 10.54 -10.71
N GLU A 97 -12.51 10.23 -12.00
CA GLU A 97 -13.26 10.94 -13.01
C GLU A 97 -14.72 10.78 -12.61
N LYS A 98 -15.29 11.82 -11.99
CA LYS A 98 -16.73 11.92 -11.89
C LYS A 98 -17.25 11.79 -13.31
N LYS A 99 -17.81 10.63 -13.65
CA LYS A 99 -18.77 10.53 -14.73
C LYS A 99 -19.88 11.51 -14.38
N SER A 100 -19.79 12.71 -14.95
CA SER A 100 -20.94 13.59 -15.12
C SER A 100 -21.96 12.79 -15.94
N LEU A 101 -22.99 12.30 -15.25
CA LEU A 101 -24.28 11.98 -15.84
C LEU A 101 -25.23 13.12 -15.47
#